data_AF-A0A0A2BNV3-F1
#
_entry.id   AF-A0A0A2BNV3-F1
#
_cell.length_a   1.000
_cell.length_b   1.000
_cell.length_c   1.000
_cell.angle_alpha   90.00
_cell.angle_beta   90.00
_cell.angle_gamma   90.00
#
_symmetry.space_group_name_H-M   'P 1'
#
loop_
_entity.id
_entity.type
_entity.pdbx_description
1 polymer ?
#
loop_
_entity_poly.entity_id
_entity_poly.type
_entity_poly.pdbx_seq_one_letter_code
_entity_poly.pdbx_strand_id
1 'polypeptide(L)' 'MMMYQDEYYNPETIDGGITEFVVCKPCNGPIGTVKLLFETQYTRFRNVTA' A
#
# COMPACT_ATOMS: atom_id res chain seq x y z
N MET A 1 -3.25 5.70 10.59
CA MET A 1 -2.53 5.20 9.42
C MET A 1 -2.74 3.71 9.39
N MET A 2 -3.12 3.16 8.25
CA MET A 2 -3.46 1.74 8.10
C MET A 2 -2.78 1.22 6.83
N MET A 3 -2.24 0.00 6.87
CA MET A 3 -1.74 -0.72 5.70
C MET A 3 -2.75 -1.80 5.31
N TYR A 4 -3.00 -1.92 4.02
CA TYR A 4 -3.82 -2.96 3.43
C TYR A 4 -3.12 -3.56 2.23
N GLN A 5 -3.07 -4.89 2.17
CA GLN A 5 -2.53 -5.65 1.04
C GLN A 5 -3.60 -6.61 0.58
N ASP A 6 -4.11 -6.37 -0.64
CA ASP A 6 -5.16 -7.22 -1.20
C ASP A 6 -4.65 -8.64 -1.46
N GLU A 7 -3.39 -8.77 -1.90
CA GLU A 7 -2.72 -10.07 -2.15
C GLU A 7 -2.76 -11.03 -0.94
N TYR A 8 -2.71 -10.51 0.30
CA TYR A 8 -2.75 -11.35 1.50
C TYR A 8 -4.11 -12.04 1.69
N TYR A 9 -5.19 -11.40 1.23
CA TYR A 9 -6.55 -11.89 1.40
C TYR A 9 -7.09 -12.54 0.12
N ASN A 10 -6.64 -12.08 -1.05
CA ASN A 10 -7.08 -12.49 -2.38
C ASN A 10 -5.87 -12.96 -3.22
N PRO A 11 -5.54 -14.26 -3.21
CA PRO A 11 -4.38 -14.79 -3.94
C PRO A 11 -4.53 -14.76 -5.48
N GLU A 12 -5.73 -14.48 -6.00
CA GLU A 12 -6.01 -14.34 -7.44
C GLU A 12 -6.00 -12.88 -7.94
N THR A 13 -5.61 -11.94 -7.07
CA THR A 13 -5.63 -10.52 -7.42
C THR A 13 -4.57 -10.17 -8.46
N ILE A 14 -4.94 -9.28 -9.38
CA ILE A 14 -4.07 -8.83 -10.49
C ILE A 14 -3.04 -7.81 -9.98
N ASP A 15 -3.35 -7.12 -8.88
CA ASP A 15 -2.52 -6.11 -8.22
C ASP A 15 -1.54 -6.73 -7.21
N GLY A 16 -0.88 -7.82 -7.62
CA GLY A 16 0.14 -8.51 -6.82
C GLY A 16 1.28 -7.57 -6.42
N GLY A 17 1.64 -7.59 -5.13
CA GLY A 17 2.69 -6.73 -4.57
C GLY A 17 2.30 -5.26 -4.34
N ILE A 18 1.04 -4.84 -4.53
CA ILE A 18 0.60 -3.48 -4.19
C ILE A 18 0.11 -3.42 -2.74
N THR A 19 0.64 -2.45 -1.99
CA THR A 19 0.19 -2.08 -0.65
C THR A 19 -0.48 -0.72 -0.67
N GLU A 20 -1.69 -0.66 -0.12
CA GLU A 20 -2.42 0.57 0.11
C GLU A 20 -2.12 1.13 1.50
N PHE A 21 -1.63 2.36 1.55
CA PHE A 21 -1.45 3.13 2.77
C PHE A 21 -2.59 4.12 2.92
N VAL A 22 -3.45 3.89 3.92
CA VAL A 22 -4.60 4.75 4.20
C VAL A 22 -4.30 5.69 5.35
N VAL A 23 -4.34 6.98 5.07
CA VAL A 23 -4.21 8.06 6.05
C VAL A 23 -5.60 8.48 6.50
N CYS A 24 -6.14 7.77 7.49
CA CYS A 24 -7.54 7.99 7.92
C CYS A 24 -7.77 9.27 8.74
N LYS A 25 -6.82 9.68 9.58
CA LYS A 25 -6.96 10.85 10.47
C LYS A 25 -5.60 11.53 10.76
N PRO A 26 -5.10 12.36 9.83
CA PRO A 26 -3.92 13.19 10.07
C PRO A 26 -4.29 14.41 10.92
N CYS A 27 -3.41 14.83 11.83
CA CYS A 27 -3.60 16.08 12.58
C CYS A 27 -3.20 17.32 11.78
N ASN A 28 -2.41 17.16 10.71
CA ASN A 28 -1.88 18.27 9.91
C ASN A 28 -1.81 17.88 8.42
N GLY A 29 -2.96 17.74 7.76
CA GLY A 29 -3.01 17.46 6.33
C GLY A 29 -4.31 16.81 5.85
N PRO A 30 -4.39 16.50 4.54
CA PRO A 30 -5.52 15.81 3.96
C PRO A 30 -5.49 14.32 4.26
N ILE A 31 -6.68 13.72 4.37
CA ILE A 31 -6.86 12.26 4.32
C ILE A 31 -6.63 11.75 2.89
N GLY A 32 -6.20 10.50 2.76
CA GLY A 32 -6.03 9.89 1.44
C GLY A 32 -5.46 8.49 1.50
N THR A 33 -5.53 7.81 0.36
CA THR A 33 -4.94 6.50 0.15
C THR A 33 -3.79 6.63 -0.83
N VAL A 34 -2.61 6.12 -0.45
CA VAL A 34 -1.41 6.10 -1.29
C VAL A 34 -1.11 4.65 -1.64
N LYS A 35 -0.96 4.36 -2.93
CA LYS A 35 -0.54 3.04 -3.40
C LYS A 35 0.98 2.97 -3.50
N LEU A 36 1.58 1.97 -2.89
CA LEU A 36 3.02 1.71 -2.91
C LEU A 36 3.27 0.26 -3.35
N LEU A 37 4.39 0.02 -4.02
CA LEU A 37 4.84 -1.33 -4.33
C LEU A 37 5.59 -1.89 -3.12
N PHE A 38 5.25 -3.08 -2.66
CA PHE A 38 5.96 -3.77 -1.58
C PHE A 38 6.77 -4.95 -2.11
N GLU A 39 8.10 -4.82 -2.07
CA GLU A 39 9.03 -5.87 -2.44
C GLU A 39 9.27 -6.79 -1.23
N THR A 40 8.49 -7.88 -1.13
CA THR A 40 8.54 -8.87 -0.04
C THR A 40 9.94 -9.44 0.20
N GLN A 41 10.69 -9.68 -0.89
CA GLN A 41 12.06 -10.18 -0.90
C GLN A 41 13.08 -9.25 -0.20
N TYR A 42 12.81 -7.95 -0.13
CA TYR A 42 13.70 -6.95 0.50
C TYR A 42 13.02 -6.20 1.65
N THR A 43 11.76 -6.53 1.98
CA THR A 43 10.92 -5.82 2.94
C THR A 43 10.95 -4.30 2.70
N ARG A 44 10.85 -3.88 1.43
CA ARG A 44 11.02 -2.48 1.01
C ARG A 44 9.80 -1.97 0.26
N PHE A 45 9.41 -0.72 0.55
CA PHE A 45 8.40 0.01 -0.21
C PHE A 45 9.04 0.83 -1.32
N ARG A 46 8.46 0.76 -2.52
CA ARG A 46 8.85 1.52 -3.71
C ARG A 46 7.66 2.34 -4.21
N ASN A 47 7.97 3.47 -4.87
CA ASN A 47 6.94 4.27 -5.51
C ASN A 47 6.42 3.50 -6.75
N VAL A 48 5.10 3.52 -6.96
CA VAL A 48 4.46 2.91 -8.14
C VAL A 48 4.75 3.75 -9.40
N THR A 49 4.99 5.04 -9.25
CA THR A 49 5.39 5.96 -10.32
C THR A 49 6.88 6.24 -10.18
N ALA A 50 7.71 5.48 -10.90
CA ALA A 50 9.14 5.77 -11.09
C ALA A 50 9.37 6.30 -12.50
#